data_AF-A0A838I1P4-F1
#
_entry.id   AF-A0A838I1P4-F1
#
_cell.length_a   1.000
_cell.length_b   1.000
_cell.length_c   1.000
_cell.angle_alpha   90.00
_cell.angle_beta   90.00
_cell.angle_gamma   90.00
#
_symmetry.space_group_name_H-M   'P 1'
#
loop_
_entity.id
_entity.type
_entity.pdbx_description
1 polymer ?
#
loop_
_entity_poly.entity_id
_entity_poly.type
_entity_poly.pdbx_seq_one_letter_code
_entity_poly.pdbx_strand_id
1 'polypeptide(L)'
;MPPAPAPRFEPAYAAAALFVDRALARNASLFASKRRAWAPDVLDDLCRRLADPGGGAGTSFDQRWTRQLDGAPPATLHLAAELLYVHVVFATDLRAATKRRLVGETLARSPSAPALPPVLDAALEGGIAGTGVAYKARRQSQLQLLADAARAWKRLPAAQRRGLLTQPRHFKAWLFSVPHRGAYAQREALLHLVHPAAFEPIVSPRVKERIVAAFSRDVPAGVDDVDDALAAIRAALERRHGAAFRFDDPGVAARWRPQ
;
A
#
# COMPACT_ATOMS: atom_id res chain seq x y z
N MET A 1 5.49 0.88 22.92
CA MET A 1 4.42 1.01 21.91
C MET A 1 4.83 2.10 20.95
N PRO A 2 4.68 1.93 19.63
CA PRO A 2 4.77 3.07 18.71
C PRO A 2 3.74 4.14 19.13
N PRO A 3 4.02 5.43 18.89
CA PRO A 3 3.05 6.49 19.15
C PRO A 3 1.70 6.17 18.47
N ALA A 4 0.60 6.55 19.12
CA ALA A 4 -0.68 6.57 18.44
C ALA A 4 -0.56 7.46 17.20
N PRO A 5 -1.07 7.05 16.03
CA PRO A 5 -1.00 7.87 14.84
C PRO A 5 -1.73 9.19 15.10
N ALA A 6 -1.21 10.30 14.57
CA ALA A 6 -1.89 11.58 14.71
C ALA A 6 -3.35 11.49 14.21
N PRO A 7 -4.32 12.19 14.84
CA PRO A 7 -5.76 12.00 14.56
C PRO A 7 -6.12 12.07 13.06
N ARG A 8 -5.46 12.94 12.31
CA ARG A 8 -5.64 13.09 10.85
C ARG A 8 -5.35 11.84 10.01
N PHE A 9 -4.59 10.88 10.55
CA PHE A 9 -4.22 9.64 9.87
C PHE A 9 -5.02 8.43 10.36
N GLU A 10 -5.75 8.55 11.47
CA GLU A 10 -6.52 7.46 12.06
C GLU A 10 -7.46 6.77 11.07
N PRO A 11 -8.23 7.49 10.21
CA PRO A 11 -9.09 6.83 9.24
C PRO A 11 -8.33 5.93 8.26
N ALA A 12 -7.15 6.36 7.80
CA ALA A 12 -6.32 5.58 6.88
C ALA A 12 -5.74 4.32 7.56
N TYR A 13 -5.33 4.41 8.83
CA TYR A 13 -4.89 3.24 9.59
C TYR A 13 -6.04 2.29 9.94
N ALA A 14 -7.24 2.79 10.23
CA ALA A 14 -8.42 1.96 10.42
C ALA A 14 -8.77 1.18 9.14
N ALA A 15 -8.69 1.84 7.97
CA ALA A 15 -8.85 1.18 6.68
C ALA A 15 -7.76 0.12 6.41
N ALA A 16 -6.49 0.42 6.76
CA ALA A 16 -5.40 -0.54 6.65
C ALA A 16 -5.62 -1.78 7.53
N ALA A 17 -6.07 -1.60 8.78
CA ALA A 17 -6.41 -2.69 9.67
C ALA A 17 -7.54 -3.56 9.10
N LEU A 18 -8.59 -2.95 8.54
CA LEU A 18 -9.67 -3.67 7.86
C LEU A 18 -9.18 -4.43 6.62
N PHE A 19 -8.24 -3.87 5.86
CA PHE A 19 -7.61 -4.55 4.74
C PHE A 19 -6.83 -5.79 5.20
N VAL A 20 -5.96 -5.67 6.20
CA VAL A 20 -5.21 -6.82 6.75
C VAL A 20 -6.16 -7.90 7.25
N ASP A 21 -7.17 -7.51 8.01
CA ASP A 21 -8.12 -8.42 8.63
C ASP A 21 -9.05 -9.12 7.60
N ARG A 22 -9.71 -8.35 6.74
CA ARG A 22 -10.70 -8.90 5.78
C ARG A 22 -10.01 -9.51 4.58
N ALA A 23 -9.20 -8.73 3.87
CA ALA A 23 -8.61 -9.16 2.62
C ALA A 23 -7.51 -10.18 2.88
N LEU A 24 -6.52 -9.91 3.73
CA LEU A 24 -5.35 -10.80 3.87
C LEU A 24 -5.63 -12.02 4.74
N ALA A 25 -6.25 -11.86 5.91
CA ALA A 25 -6.46 -12.96 6.86
C ALA A 25 -7.67 -13.84 6.53
N ARG A 26 -8.81 -13.26 6.10
CA ARG A 26 -10.09 -13.98 5.93
C ARG A 26 -10.54 -14.22 4.49
N ASN A 27 -9.83 -13.68 3.49
CA ASN A 27 -10.24 -13.71 2.08
C ASN A 27 -11.63 -13.08 1.84
N ALA A 28 -12.02 -12.16 2.70
CA ALA A 28 -13.28 -11.43 2.61
C ALA A 28 -13.08 -10.14 1.83
N SER A 29 -14.15 -9.67 1.19
CA SER A 29 -14.22 -8.37 0.55
C SER A 29 -14.02 -7.25 1.57
N LEU A 30 -13.26 -6.25 1.17
CA LEU A 30 -13.03 -5.04 1.94
C LEU A 30 -14.32 -4.20 2.03
N PHE A 31 -15.04 -4.06 0.92
CA PHE A 31 -16.27 -3.24 0.82
C PHE A 31 -17.53 -3.96 1.33
N ALA A 32 -17.62 -5.28 1.17
CA ALA A 32 -18.80 -6.06 1.52
C ALA A 32 -18.41 -7.38 2.19
N SER A 33 -18.25 -7.37 3.52
CA SER A 33 -17.69 -8.47 4.32
C SER A 33 -18.31 -9.86 4.08
N LYS A 34 -19.55 -9.95 3.57
CA LYS A 34 -20.23 -11.21 3.23
C LYS A 34 -19.80 -11.81 1.88
N ARG A 35 -18.98 -11.12 1.08
CA ARG A 35 -18.51 -11.59 -0.25
C ARG A 35 -17.05 -12.04 -0.19
N ARG A 36 -16.70 -13.06 -0.98
CA ARG A 36 -15.32 -13.54 -1.17
C ARG A 36 -14.67 -12.87 -2.38
N ALA A 37 -14.38 -11.57 -2.30
CA ALA A 37 -13.77 -10.85 -3.43
C ALA A 37 -12.27 -11.20 -3.62
N TRP A 38 -11.55 -11.56 -2.55
CA TRP A 38 -10.12 -11.91 -2.60
C TRP A 38 -9.87 -13.43 -2.77
N ALA A 39 -10.78 -14.11 -3.47
CA ALA A 39 -10.65 -15.54 -3.75
C ALA A 39 -9.56 -15.79 -4.81
N PRO A 40 -8.88 -16.96 -4.79
CA PRO A 40 -7.77 -17.26 -5.71
C PRO A 40 -8.14 -17.16 -7.20
N ASP A 41 -9.32 -17.63 -7.58
CA ASP A 41 -9.85 -17.63 -8.94
C ASP A 41 -10.11 -16.20 -9.46
N VAL A 42 -10.65 -15.33 -8.61
CA VAL A 42 -10.88 -13.91 -8.93
C VAL A 42 -9.54 -13.17 -9.10
N LEU A 43 -8.56 -13.48 -8.24
CA LEU A 43 -7.20 -12.94 -8.34
C LEU A 43 -6.47 -13.43 -9.60
N ASP A 44 -6.62 -14.72 -9.95
CA ASP A 44 -6.06 -15.28 -11.17
C ASP A 44 -6.64 -14.59 -12.42
N ASP A 45 -7.96 -14.33 -12.45
CA ASP A 45 -8.61 -13.59 -13.53
C ASP A 45 -8.10 -12.15 -13.64
N LEU A 46 -8.05 -11.43 -12.51
CA LEU A 46 -7.57 -10.05 -12.50
C LEU A 46 -6.10 -9.96 -12.94
N CYS A 47 -5.22 -10.82 -12.44
CA CYS A 47 -3.81 -10.81 -12.82
C CYS A 47 -3.64 -11.08 -14.33
N ARG A 48 -4.43 -11.99 -14.91
CA ARG A 48 -4.42 -12.26 -16.36
C ARG A 48 -4.81 -11.01 -17.17
N ARG A 49 -5.81 -10.27 -16.70
CA ARG A 49 -6.30 -9.03 -17.33
C ARG A 49 -5.30 -7.89 -17.23
N LEU A 50 -4.65 -7.72 -16.08
CA LEU A 50 -3.66 -6.65 -15.90
C LEU A 50 -2.34 -6.91 -16.64
N ALA A 51 -2.06 -8.19 -16.95
CA ALA A 51 -0.93 -8.61 -17.78
C ALA A 51 -1.12 -8.28 -19.28
N ASP A 52 -2.37 -8.15 -19.75
CA ASP A 52 -2.65 -7.59 -21.07
C ASP A 52 -2.11 -6.15 -21.09
N PRO A 53 -1.29 -5.75 -22.08
CA PRO A 53 -0.89 -4.36 -22.22
C PRO A 53 -2.07 -3.39 -22.16
N GLY A 54 -3.25 -3.72 -22.69
CA GLY A 54 -4.44 -2.87 -22.64
C GLY A 54 -4.31 -1.59 -23.45
N GLY A 55 -3.30 -1.50 -24.32
CA GLY A 55 -3.02 -0.37 -25.20
C GLY A 55 -1.52 -0.07 -25.39
N GLY A 56 -1.23 0.75 -26.40
CA GLY A 56 0.14 1.14 -26.78
C GLY A 56 0.64 2.43 -26.13
N ALA A 57 1.64 3.04 -26.76
CA ALA A 57 2.15 4.35 -26.38
C ALA A 57 1.02 5.40 -26.38
N GLY A 58 1.03 6.31 -25.41
CA GLY A 58 0.03 7.37 -25.28
C GLY A 58 -1.33 6.95 -24.71
N THR A 59 -1.61 5.65 -24.53
CA THR A 59 -2.86 5.21 -23.89
C THR A 59 -2.85 5.60 -22.41
N SER A 60 -3.86 6.38 -22.00
CA SER A 60 -3.99 6.82 -20.61
C SER A 60 -4.24 5.65 -19.66
N PHE A 61 -4.01 5.84 -18.36
CA PHE A 61 -4.32 4.82 -17.36
C PHE A 61 -5.81 4.44 -17.40
N ASP A 62 -6.72 5.42 -17.43
CA ASP A 62 -8.16 5.16 -17.37
C ASP A 62 -8.65 4.37 -18.60
N GLN A 63 -8.12 4.68 -19.79
CA GLN A 63 -8.39 3.92 -21.02
C GLN A 63 -7.90 2.47 -20.92
N ARG A 64 -6.66 2.28 -20.45
CA ARG A 64 -6.05 0.96 -20.28
C ARG A 64 -6.82 0.12 -19.27
N TRP A 65 -7.10 0.70 -18.10
CA TRP A 65 -7.87 0.07 -17.03
C TRP A 65 -9.28 -0.32 -17.48
N THR A 66 -9.92 0.54 -18.28
CA THR A 66 -11.24 0.24 -18.87
C THR A 66 -11.17 -0.99 -19.76
N ARG A 67 -10.22 -1.03 -20.71
CA ARG A 67 -10.05 -2.14 -21.65
C ARG A 67 -9.66 -3.45 -20.96
N GLN A 68 -8.71 -3.45 -20.03
CA GLN A 68 -8.27 -4.66 -19.32
C GLN A 68 -9.43 -5.34 -18.56
N LEU A 69 -10.35 -4.54 -18.03
CA LEU A 69 -11.50 -5.02 -17.28
C LEU A 69 -12.77 -5.19 -18.14
N ASP A 70 -12.67 -5.05 -19.46
CA ASP A 70 -13.82 -5.25 -20.34
C ASP A 70 -14.30 -6.71 -20.31
N GLY A 71 -15.61 -6.89 -20.24
CA GLY A 71 -16.23 -8.21 -20.03
C GLY A 71 -15.81 -8.92 -18.73
N ALA A 72 -15.24 -8.22 -17.74
CA ALA A 72 -14.87 -8.83 -16.47
C ALA A 72 -16.10 -9.25 -15.65
N PRO A 73 -16.07 -10.43 -15.00
CA PRO A 73 -17.12 -10.83 -14.08
C PRO A 73 -17.28 -9.79 -12.95
N PRO A 74 -18.50 -9.65 -12.36
CA PRO A 74 -18.74 -8.72 -11.26
C PRO A 74 -17.75 -8.86 -10.09
N ALA A 75 -17.33 -10.09 -9.77
CA ALA A 75 -16.34 -10.37 -8.72
C ALA A 75 -14.97 -9.74 -9.04
N THR A 76 -14.51 -9.83 -10.29
CA THR A 76 -13.25 -9.23 -10.75
C THR A 76 -13.32 -7.71 -10.72
N LEU A 77 -14.43 -7.10 -11.14
CA LEU A 77 -14.62 -5.65 -11.07
C LEU A 77 -14.62 -5.14 -9.62
N HIS A 78 -15.26 -5.88 -8.70
CA HIS A 78 -15.21 -5.57 -7.27
C HIS A 78 -13.78 -5.66 -6.72
N LEU A 79 -13.04 -6.74 -7.01
CA LEU A 79 -11.67 -6.89 -6.58
C LEU A 79 -10.76 -5.79 -7.15
N ALA A 80 -10.95 -5.42 -8.41
CA ALA A 80 -10.21 -4.34 -9.06
C ALA A 80 -10.44 -2.99 -8.36
N ALA A 81 -11.68 -2.70 -7.96
CA ALA A 81 -12.00 -1.50 -7.18
C ALA A 81 -11.38 -1.54 -5.78
N GLU A 82 -11.37 -2.69 -5.10
CA GLU A 82 -10.72 -2.85 -3.79
C GLU A 82 -9.18 -2.71 -3.88
N LEU A 83 -8.56 -3.21 -4.95
CA LEU A 83 -7.13 -3.01 -5.20
C LEU A 83 -6.78 -1.54 -5.49
N LEU A 84 -7.61 -0.86 -6.27
CA LEU A 84 -7.49 0.58 -6.47
C LEU A 84 -7.62 1.34 -5.15
N TYR A 85 -8.56 0.94 -4.30
CA TYR A 85 -8.72 1.53 -2.97
C TYR A 85 -7.45 1.38 -2.12
N VAL A 86 -6.87 0.18 -2.04
CA VAL A 86 -5.61 -0.08 -1.32
C VAL A 86 -4.46 0.77 -1.89
N HIS A 87 -4.41 0.96 -3.20
CA HIS A 87 -3.44 1.84 -3.86
C HIS A 87 -3.62 3.32 -3.45
N VAL A 88 -4.85 3.85 -3.44
CA VAL A 88 -5.08 5.28 -3.23
C VAL A 88 -5.19 5.70 -1.76
N VAL A 89 -5.58 4.79 -0.86
CA VAL A 89 -5.79 5.11 0.57
C VAL A 89 -4.49 5.55 1.26
N PHE A 90 -3.34 5.06 0.80
CA PHE A 90 -2.04 5.44 1.36
C PHE A 90 -1.64 6.89 1.06
N ALA A 91 -2.02 7.42 -0.12
CA ALA A 91 -1.43 8.65 -0.65
C ALA A 91 -2.05 9.93 -0.08
N THR A 92 -1.28 10.78 0.62
CA THR A 92 -1.74 12.11 1.03
C THR A 92 -1.69 13.15 -0.10
N ASP A 93 -0.90 12.88 -1.15
CA ASP A 93 -0.68 13.77 -2.30
C ASP A 93 -1.61 13.47 -3.49
N LEU A 94 -2.76 12.87 -3.20
CA LEU A 94 -3.87 12.62 -4.12
C LEU A 94 -5.16 13.15 -3.48
N ARG A 95 -5.90 14.00 -4.20
CA ARG A 95 -7.12 14.64 -3.68
C ARG A 95 -8.20 13.59 -3.39
N ALA A 96 -8.95 13.76 -2.30
CA ALA A 96 -10.04 12.86 -1.90
C ALA A 96 -11.05 12.61 -3.03
N ALA A 97 -11.48 13.67 -3.72
CA ALA A 97 -12.37 13.57 -4.88
C ALA A 97 -11.79 12.68 -6.00
N THR A 98 -10.48 12.75 -6.25
CA THR A 98 -9.81 11.89 -7.24
C THR A 98 -9.79 10.43 -6.79
N LYS A 99 -9.53 10.16 -5.50
CA LYS A 99 -9.56 8.80 -4.95
C LYS A 99 -10.94 8.16 -5.08
N ARG A 100 -11.97 8.89 -4.65
CA ARG A 100 -13.38 8.47 -4.74
C ARG A 100 -13.79 8.21 -6.18
N ARG A 101 -13.42 9.12 -7.10
CA ARG A 101 -13.68 8.95 -8.53
C ARG A 101 -13.08 7.65 -9.07
N LEU A 102 -11.78 7.40 -8.84
CA LEU A 102 -11.11 6.20 -9.35
C LEU A 102 -11.74 4.89 -8.83
N VAL A 103 -12.05 4.83 -7.52
CA VAL A 103 -12.68 3.66 -6.91
C VAL A 103 -14.12 3.51 -7.41
N GLY A 104 -14.89 4.61 -7.41
CA GLY A 104 -16.29 4.64 -7.78
C GLY A 104 -16.55 4.31 -9.25
N GLU A 105 -15.77 4.86 -10.19
CA GLU A 105 -15.87 4.56 -11.62
C GLU A 105 -15.61 3.08 -11.90
N THR A 106 -14.63 2.47 -11.23
CA THR A 106 -14.37 1.03 -11.37
C THR A 106 -15.51 0.21 -10.78
N LEU A 107 -16.02 0.62 -9.62
CA LEU A 107 -17.07 -0.10 -8.90
C LEU A 107 -18.41 -0.04 -9.64
N ALA A 108 -18.76 1.12 -10.23
CA ALA A 108 -20.00 1.36 -10.96
C ALA A 108 -20.15 0.49 -12.23
N ARG A 109 -19.05 -0.11 -12.71
CA ARG A 109 -19.10 -1.07 -13.82
C ARG A 109 -19.65 -2.43 -13.41
N SER A 110 -19.72 -2.72 -12.11
CA SER A 110 -20.32 -3.95 -11.61
C SER A 110 -21.83 -3.76 -11.41
N PRO A 111 -22.68 -4.66 -11.94
CA PRO A 111 -24.14 -4.55 -11.81
C PRO A 111 -24.65 -4.70 -10.37
N SER A 112 -23.80 -5.11 -9.43
CA SER A 112 -24.15 -5.28 -8.00
C SER A 112 -23.12 -4.65 -7.07
N ALA A 113 -22.64 -3.47 -7.48
CA ALA A 113 -21.70 -2.63 -6.74
C ALA A 113 -22.14 -2.43 -5.28
N PRO A 114 -21.35 -2.89 -4.29
CA PRO A 114 -21.62 -2.54 -2.90
C PRO A 114 -21.38 -1.05 -2.66
N ALA A 115 -22.09 -0.45 -1.71
CA ALA A 115 -21.72 0.88 -1.21
C ALA A 115 -20.36 0.81 -0.51
N LEU A 116 -19.55 1.87 -0.64
CA LEU A 116 -18.31 1.99 0.10
C LEU A 116 -18.63 2.18 1.60
N PRO A 117 -18.15 1.32 2.52
CA PRO A 117 -18.36 1.49 3.94
C PRO A 117 -17.89 2.87 4.45
N PRO A 118 -18.62 3.54 5.36
CA PRO A 118 -18.28 4.89 5.81
C PRO A 118 -16.85 5.04 6.36
N VAL A 119 -16.36 4.04 7.10
CA VAL A 119 -14.98 4.01 7.60
C VAL A 119 -13.94 4.00 6.47
N LEU A 120 -14.26 3.33 5.36
CA LEU A 120 -13.38 3.28 4.20
C LEU A 120 -13.47 4.56 3.37
N ASP A 121 -14.66 5.17 3.26
CA ASP A 121 -14.82 6.46 2.60
C ASP A 121 -14.10 7.58 3.36
N ALA A 122 -14.22 7.64 4.68
CA ALA A 122 -13.53 8.62 5.52
C ALA A 122 -11.99 8.56 5.36
N ALA A 123 -11.44 7.37 5.16
CA ALA A 123 -10.01 7.18 4.90
C ALA A 123 -9.53 7.82 3.59
N LEU A 124 -10.43 8.08 2.63
CA LEU A 124 -10.09 8.73 1.37
C LEU A 124 -9.88 10.25 1.51
N GLU A 125 -10.33 10.87 2.60
CA GLU A 125 -10.08 12.30 2.87
C GLU A 125 -8.60 12.60 3.07
N GLY A 126 -7.90 11.69 3.76
CA GLY A 126 -6.51 11.87 4.16
C GLY A 126 -5.57 10.93 3.42
N GLY A 127 -4.73 10.24 4.18
CA GLY A 127 -3.75 9.27 3.71
C GLY A 127 -2.74 9.01 4.81
N ILE A 128 -1.63 8.35 4.50
CA ILE A 128 -0.57 8.05 5.47
C ILE A 128 0.70 8.86 5.15
N ALA A 129 1.09 8.91 3.87
CA ALA A 129 2.26 9.66 3.43
C ALA A 129 2.17 10.10 1.96
N GLY A 130 3.04 11.04 1.60
CA GLY A 130 3.22 11.48 0.23
C GLY A 130 3.91 10.39 -0.58
N THR A 131 3.35 10.08 -1.76
CA THR A 131 3.81 8.96 -2.59
C THR A 131 4.75 9.39 -3.73
N GLY A 132 4.65 10.65 -4.15
CA GLY A 132 5.50 11.23 -5.18
C GLY A 132 5.07 10.90 -6.61
N VAL A 133 5.75 11.55 -7.56
CA VAL A 133 5.36 11.53 -8.99
C VAL A 133 5.41 10.12 -9.58
N ALA A 134 6.46 9.36 -9.30
CA ALA A 134 6.63 8.01 -9.84
C ALA A 134 5.50 7.07 -9.42
N TYR A 135 4.95 7.22 -8.21
CA TYR A 135 3.85 6.40 -7.74
C TYR A 135 2.57 6.62 -8.56
N LYS A 136 2.26 7.89 -8.84
CA LYS A 136 1.10 8.29 -9.62
C LYS A 136 1.27 7.98 -11.11
N ALA A 137 2.45 8.20 -11.66
CA ALA A 137 2.75 7.98 -13.08
C ALA A 137 2.84 6.48 -13.45
N ARG A 138 3.31 5.63 -12.53
CA ARG A 138 3.45 4.18 -12.75
C ARG A 138 2.31 3.36 -12.19
N ARG A 139 1.11 3.95 -12.09
CA ARG A 139 -0.07 3.32 -11.45
C ARG A 139 -0.33 1.89 -11.93
N GLN A 140 -0.17 1.61 -13.22
CA GLN A 140 -0.31 0.24 -13.75
C GLN A 140 0.63 -0.75 -13.08
N SER A 141 1.94 -0.42 -13.03
CA SER A 141 2.93 -1.26 -12.35
C SER A 141 2.63 -1.41 -10.86
N GLN A 142 2.16 -0.35 -10.20
CA GLN A 142 1.79 -0.40 -8.78
C GLN A 142 0.63 -1.38 -8.55
N LEU A 143 -0.44 -1.29 -9.34
CA LEU A 143 -1.61 -2.17 -9.22
C LEU A 143 -1.28 -3.62 -9.59
N GLN A 144 -0.43 -3.84 -10.60
CA GLN A 144 0.07 -5.16 -10.96
C GLN A 144 0.79 -5.82 -9.77
N LEU A 145 1.69 -5.09 -9.09
CA LEU A 145 2.36 -5.61 -7.90
C LEU A 145 1.35 -5.99 -6.80
N LEU A 146 0.34 -5.16 -6.53
CA LEU A 146 -0.66 -5.49 -5.51
C LEU A 146 -1.43 -6.77 -5.87
N ALA A 147 -1.82 -6.91 -7.14
CA ALA A 147 -2.51 -8.10 -7.63
C ALA A 147 -1.62 -9.35 -7.53
N ASP A 148 -0.36 -9.27 -7.98
CA ASP A 148 0.60 -10.37 -7.93
C ASP A 148 0.96 -10.77 -6.50
N ALA A 149 1.18 -9.80 -5.60
CA ALA A 149 1.43 -10.04 -4.19
C ALA A 149 0.21 -10.71 -3.53
N ALA A 150 -1.00 -10.25 -3.83
CA ALA A 150 -2.22 -10.85 -3.32
C ALA A 150 -2.43 -12.28 -3.84
N ARG A 151 -2.17 -12.52 -5.12
CA ARG A 151 -2.21 -13.85 -5.75
C ARG A 151 -1.21 -14.80 -5.11
N ALA A 152 0.04 -14.36 -4.95
CA ALA A 152 1.08 -15.13 -4.26
C ALA A 152 0.70 -15.41 -2.80
N TRP A 153 0.16 -14.41 -2.10
CA TRP A 153 -0.31 -14.55 -0.72
C TRP A 153 -1.40 -15.62 -0.58
N LYS A 154 -2.36 -15.68 -1.51
CA LYS A 154 -3.43 -16.67 -1.45
C LYS A 154 -2.97 -18.11 -1.68
N ARG A 155 -1.82 -18.31 -2.33
CA ARG A 155 -1.21 -19.62 -2.55
C ARG A 155 -0.42 -20.13 -1.34
N LEU A 156 -0.10 -19.26 -0.38
CA LEU A 156 0.56 -19.68 0.85
C LEU A 156 -0.40 -20.51 1.73
N PRO A 157 0.11 -21.56 2.41
CA PRO A 157 -0.61 -22.25 3.47
C PRO A 157 -1.11 -21.28 4.54
N ALA A 158 -2.30 -21.55 5.10
CA ALA A 158 -2.92 -20.67 6.09
C ALA A 158 -2.04 -20.44 7.33
N ALA A 159 -1.27 -21.44 7.77
CA ALA A 159 -0.32 -21.30 8.87
C ALA A 159 0.81 -20.32 8.55
N GLN A 160 1.38 -20.41 7.34
CA GLN A 160 2.43 -19.49 6.89
C GLN A 160 1.91 -18.06 6.79
N ARG A 161 0.70 -17.84 6.25
CA ARG A 161 0.06 -16.52 6.23
C ARG A 161 -0.06 -15.90 7.63
N ARG A 162 -0.53 -16.68 8.62
CA ARG A 162 -0.64 -16.20 10.02
C ARG A 162 0.72 -15.82 10.59
N GLY A 163 1.74 -16.63 10.33
CA GLY A 163 3.12 -16.32 10.74
C GLY A 163 3.61 -15.01 10.13
N LEU A 164 3.44 -14.81 8.82
CA LEU A 164 3.86 -13.59 8.13
C LEU A 164 3.10 -12.34 8.64
N LEU A 165 1.81 -12.44 8.95
CA LEU A 165 1.06 -11.30 9.51
C LEU A 165 1.51 -10.89 10.93
N THR A 166 2.25 -11.73 11.65
CA THR A 166 2.75 -11.43 13.01
C THR A 166 4.25 -11.16 13.06
N GLN A 167 4.97 -11.41 11.96
CA GLN A 167 6.43 -11.31 11.88
C GLN A 167 6.83 -10.29 10.79
N PRO A 168 7.00 -8.99 11.13
CA PRO A 168 7.23 -7.92 10.16
C PRO A 168 8.39 -8.18 9.21
N ARG A 169 9.53 -8.67 9.73
CA ARG A 169 10.72 -8.96 8.93
C ARG A 169 10.49 -10.11 7.93
N HIS A 170 9.80 -11.17 8.34
CA HIS A 170 9.45 -12.26 7.44
C HIS A 170 8.43 -11.81 6.39
N PHE A 171 7.46 -10.97 6.75
CA PHE A 171 6.55 -10.37 5.78
C PHE A 171 7.29 -9.53 4.75
N LYS A 172 8.23 -8.68 5.18
CA LYS A 172 9.09 -7.89 4.29
C LYS A 172 9.84 -8.79 3.32
N ALA A 173 10.54 -9.81 3.82
CA ALA A 173 11.32 -10.73 2.99
C ALA A 173 10.43 -11.43 1.95
N TRP A 174 9.25 -11.92 2.36
CA TRP A 174 8.26 -12.50 1.45
C TRP A 174 7.79 -11.50 0.40
N LEU A 175 7.35 -10.31 0.80
CA LEU A 175 6.84 -9.29 -0.12
C LEU A 175 7.91 -8.84 -1.12
N PHE A 176 9.18 -8.76 -0.68
CA PHE A 176 10.29 -8.35 -1.52
C PHE A 176 10.73 -9.44 -2.50
N SER A 177 10.35 -10.69 -2.25
CA SER A 177 10.50 -11.80 -3.20
C SER A 177 9.50 -11.74 -4.37
N VAL A 178 8.40 -10.98 -4.24
CA VAL A 178 7.40 -10.83 -5.31
C VAL A 178 8.00 -9.98 -6.43
N PRO A 179 8.12 -10.52 -7.67
CA PRO A 179 8.73 -9.80 -8.77
C PRO A 179 7.84 -8.62 -9.20
N HIS A 180 8.47 -7.51 -9.60
CA HIS A 180 7.74 -6.37 -10.16
C HIS A 180 8.59 -5.56 -11.12
N ARG A 181 7.94 -4.76 -11.96
CA ARG A 181 8.62 -3.83 -12.89
C ARG A 181 8.28 -2.38 -12.52
N GLY A 182 9.17 -1.76 -11.74
CA GLY A 182 9.06 -0.34 -11.39
C GLY A 182 8.07 0.03 -10.27
N ALA A 183 7.62 -0.95 -9.48
CA ALA A 183 6.58 -0.79 -8.45
C ALA A 183 7.12 -0.62 -7.01
N TYR A 184 8.36 -0.11 -6.87
CA TYR A 184 9.05 -0.02 -5.57
C TYR A 184 8.23 0.70 -4.51
N ALA A 185 7.62 1.84 -4.87
CA ALA A 185 6.87 2.64 -3.91
C ALA A 185 5.56 1.98 -3.44
N GLN A 186 4.90 1.18 -4.28
CA GLN A 186 3.73 0.41 -3.83
C GLN A 186 4.13 -0.75 -2.93
N ARG A 187 5.29 -1.37 -3.17
CA ARG A 187 5.81 -2.43 -2.31
C ARG A 187 6.02 -1.91 -0.90
N GLU A 188 6.65 -0.74 -0.78
CA GLU A 188 6.88 -0.07 0.49
C GLU A 188 5.57 0.41 1.15
N ALA A 189 4.63 0.94 0.35
CA ALA A 189 3.32 1.33 0.86
C ALA A 189 2.56 0.12 1.44
N LEU A 190 2.57 -1.02 0.74
CA LEU A 190 1.95 -2.26 1.22
C LEU A 190 2.65 -2.78 2.48
N LEU A 191 3.98 -2.71 2.53
CA LEU A 191 4.75 -3.09 3.72
C LEU A 191 4.30 -2.30 4.95
N HIS A 192 4.18 -0.98 4.81
CA HIS A 192 3.73 -0.11 5.89
C HIS A 192 2.24 -0.31 6.24
N LEU A 193 1.35 -0.50 5.25
CA LEU A 193 -0.07 -0.77 5.52
C LEU A 193 -0.28 -2.03 6.36
N VAL A 194 0.55 -3.05 6.18
CA VAL A 194 0.45 -4.32 6.92
C VAL A 194 1.15 -4.25 8.27
N HIS A 195 2.30 -3.59 8.35
CA HIS A 195 3.13 -3.49 9.56
C HIS A 195 3.50 -2.04 9.89
N PRO A 196 2.53 -1.17 10.20
CA PRO A 196 2.78 0.28 10.36
C PRO A 196 3.64 0.63 11.57
N ALA A 197 3.68 -0.27 12.56
CA ALA A 197 4.51 -0.13 13.76
C ALA A 197 5.99 -0.46 13.53
N ALA A 198 6.31 -1.23 12.49
CA ALA A 198 7.65 -1.76 12.25
C ALA A 198 8.40 -1.02 11.14
N PHE A 199 7.68 -0.40 10.20
CA PHE A 199 8.25 0.24 9.03
C PHE A 199 7.80 1.69 8.94
N GLU A 200 8.70 2.59 8.56
CA GLU A 200 8.33 4.00 8.37
C GLU A 200 7.38 4.19 7.18
N PRO A 201 6.49 5.20 7.20
CA PRO A 201 5.62 5.54 6.08
C PRO A 201 6.40 6.26 4.95
N ILE A 202 7.48 5.65 4.46
CA ILE A 202 8.40 6.21 3.46
C ILE A 202 8.47 5.24 2.28
N VAL A 203 7.88 5.65 1.15
CA VAL A 203 7.77 4.77 -0.03
C VAL A 203 8.94 4.86 -0.99
N SER A 204 9.87 5.78 -0.77
CA SER A 204 11.03 5.97 -1.66
C SER A 204 12.27 5.33 -1.05
N PRO A 205 12.82 4.26 -1.66
CA PRO A 205 14.07 3.64 -1.20
C PRO A 205 15.21 4.66 -1.08
N ARG A 206 15.33 5.57 -2.07
CA ARG A 206 16.33 6.65 -2.05
C ARG A 206 16.16 7.62 -0.89
N VAL A 207 14.93 7.86 -0.44
CA VAL A 207 14.68 8.71 0.74
C VAL A 207 15.11 7.96 2.00
N LYS A 208 14.80 6.66 2.11
CA LYS A 208 15.26 5.83 3.22
C LYS A 208 16.79 5.84 3.32
N GLU A 209 17.48 5.58 2.21
CA GLU A 209 18.96 5.62 2.11
C GLU A 209 19.53 6.98 2.54
N ARG A 210 18.93 8.09 2.10
CA ARG A 210 19.39 9.44 2.47
C ARG A 210 19.20 9.75 3.95
N ILE A 211 18.09 9.31 4.54
CA ILE A 211 17.89 9.42 5.98
C ILE A 211 18.97 8.60 6.69
N VAL A 212 19.16 7.34 6.32
CA VAL A 212 20.19 6.49 6.93
C VAL A 212 21.58 7.11 6.83
N ALA A 213 21.95 7.68 5.67
CA ALA A 213 23.23 8.38 5.51
C ALA A 213 23.37 9.59 6.44
N ALA A 214 22.34 10.44 6.52
CA ALA A 214 22.34 11.68 7.33
C ALA A 214 22.33 11.43 8.86
N PHE A 215 21.87 10.26 9.28
CA PHE A 215 21.83 9.83 10.69
C PHE A 215 22.67 8.58 10.95
N SER A 216 23.70 8.35 10.13
CA SER A 216 24.56 7.15 10.22
C SER A 216 25.18 6.91 11.59
N ARG A 217 25.43 7.97 12.37
CA ARG A 217 25.91 7.88 13.77
C ARG A 217 24.93 7.22 14.73
N ASP A 218 23.65 7.23 14.40
CA ASP A 218 22.58 6.64 15.20
C ASP A 218 22.29 5.18 14.75
N VAL A 219 23.05 4.63 13.77
CA VAL A 219 22.91 3.26 13.26
C VAL A 219 23.96 2.35 13.90
N PRO A 220 23.57 1.25 14.57
CA PRO A 220 24.51 0.27 15.12
C PRO A 220 25.37 -0.40 14.04
N ALA A 221 26.59 -0.80 14.41
CA ALA A 221 27.47 -1.55 13.51
C ALA A 221 26.85 -2.91 13.12
N GLY A 222 27.00 -3.30 11.85
CA GLY A 222 26.49 -4.56 11.32
C GLY A 222 25.00 -4.55 10.93
N VAL A 223 24.34 -3.39 10.93
CA VAL A 223 22.97 -3.24 10.40
C VAL A 223 23.03 -2.92 8.91
N ASP A 224 22.68 -3.91 8.08
CA ASP A 224 22.69 -3.77 6.62
C ASP A 224 21.30 -3.47 6.03
N ASP A 225 20.23 -3.82 6.73
CA ASP A 225 18.87 -3.57 6.25
C ASP A 225 18.46 -2.12 6.52
N VAL A 226 17.99 -1.43 5.47
CA VAL A 226 17.64 -0.01 5.54
C VAL A 226 16.49 0.28 6.51
N ASP A 227 15.54 -0.63 6.69
CA ASP A 227 14.42 -0.43 7.61
C ASP A 227 14.84 -0.69 9.06
N ASP A 228 15.76 -1.64 9.29
CA ASP A 228 16.37 -1.83 10.61
C ASP A 228 17.21 -0.63 11.02
N ALA A 229 17.96 -0.04 10.07
CA ALA A 229 18.69 1.21 10.30
C ALA A 229 17.73 2.37 10.62
N LEU A 230 16.62 2.50 9.88
CA LEU A 230 15.59 3.50 10.16
C LEU A 230 14.94 3.31 11.54
N ALA A 231 14.69 2.07 11.96
CA ALA A 231 14.14 1.78 13.28
C ALA A 231 15.10 2.20 14.40
N ALA A 232 16.40 1.96 14.24
CA ALA A 232 17.42 2.43 15.18
C ALA A 232 17.49 3.97 15.23
N ILE A 233 17.47 4.62 14.07
CA ILE A 233 17.45 6.09 13.98
C ILE A 233 16.18 6.64 14.63
N ARG A 234 15.01 6.04 14.39
CA ARG A 234 13.77 6.44 15.06
C ARG A 234 13.92 6.37 16.58
N ALA A 235 14.35 5.23 17.12
CA ALA A 235 14.54 5.08 18.56
C ALA A 235 15.52 6.13 19.14
N ALA A 236 16.56 6.50 18.40
CA ALA A 236 17.48 7.55 18.80
C ALA A 236 16.84 8.96 18.80
N LEU A 237 16.06 9.28 17.76
CA LEU A 237 15.44 10.58 17.56
C LEU A 237 14.19 10.81 18.41
N GLU A 238 13.42 9.77 18.76
CA GLU A 238 12.23 9.89 19.61
C GLU A 238 12.56 10.51 20.98
N ARG A 239 13.75 10.22 21.52
CA ARG A 239 14.23 10.83 22.78
C ARG A 239 14.40 12.35 22.70
N ARG A 240 14.59 12.90 21.50
CA ARG A 240 14.84 14.33 21.26
C ARG A 240 13.60 15.06 20.75
N HIS A 241 12.78 14.40 19.95
CA HIS A 241 11.65 15.02 19.23
C HIS A 241 10.28 14.52 19.69
N GLY A 242 10.23 13.59 20.66
CA GLY A 242 9.01 12.93 21.10
C GLY A 242 8.57 11.82 20.16
N ALA A 243 7.74 10.89 20.64
CA ALA A 243 7.36 9.71 19.88
C ALA A 243 6.67 10.04 18.55
N ALA A 244 5.85 11.10 18.51
CA ALA A 244 5.04 11.46 17.35
C ALA A 244 5.81 12.17 16.21
N PHE A 245 7.13 12.39 16.35
CA PHE A 245 7.91 13.06 15.31
C PHE A 245 7.89 12.26 14.00
N ARG A 246 8.01 12.96 12.87
CA ARG A 246 8.18 12.35 11.56
C ARG A 246 9.48 12.78 10.90
N PHE A 247 10.03 11.91 10.07
CA PHE A 247 11.26 12.25 9.32
C PHE A 247 11.06 13.45 8.38
N ASP A 248 9.84 13.73 7.94
CA ASP A 248 9.52 14.88 7.10
C ASP A 248 9.21 16.18 7.86
N ASP A 249 9.23 16.17 9.20
CA ASP A 249 9.09 17.39 10.00
C ASP A 249 10.27 18.33 9.74
N PRO A 250 10.07 19.66 9.60
CA PRO A 250 11.11 20.59 9.15
C PRO A 250 12.45 20.46 9.90
N GLY A 251 12.42 20.29 11.22
CA GLY A 251 13.63 20.16 12.04
C GLY A 251 14.45 18.89 11.80
N VAL A 252 13.80 17.80 11.36
CA VAL A 252 14.47 16.54 11.02
C VAL A 252 14.80 16.50 9.53
N ALA A 253 13.86 16.95 8.69
CA ALA A 253 13.96 17.02 7.24
C ALA A 253 15.16 17.82 6.76
N ALA A 254 15.50 18.92 7.43
CA ALA A 254 16.64 19.77 7.09
C ALA A 254 17.99 19.02 7.08
N ARG A 255 18.10 17.89 7.81
CA ARG A 255 19.34 17.11 7.89
C ARG A 255 19.54 16.14 6.73
N TRP A 256 18.47 15.70 6.07
CA TRP A 256 18.54 14.65 5.04
C TRP A 256 17.98 15.09 3.69
N ARG A 257 17.22 16.20 3.61
CA ARG A 257 16.82 16.82 2.35
C ARG A 257 18.03 17.37 1.60
N PRO A 258 18.07 17.27 0.26
CA PRO A 258 19.14 17.93 -0.50
C PRO A 258 18.96 19.44 -0.29
N GLN A 259 20.07 20.15 -0.21
CA GLN A 259 20.05 21.62 -0.28
C GLN A 259 19.63 22.08 -1.68
#